data_AF-A0A2C8Z225-F1
#
_entry.id   AF-A0A2C8Z225-F1
#
_cell.length_a   1.000
_cell.length_b   1.000
_cell.length_c   1.000
_cell.angle_alpha   90.00
_cell.angle_beta   90.00
_cell.angle_gamma   90.00
#
_symmetry.space_group_name_H-M   'P 1'
#
loop_
_entity.id
_entity.type
_entity.pdbx_description
1 polymer ?
#
loop_
_entity_poly.entity_id
_entity_poly.type
_entity_poly.pdbx_seq_one_letter_code
_entity_poly.pdbx_strand_id
1 'polypeptide(L)'
;MAQATISARIDSKDKESFDKFCSNVGLSTSAAIYMFVKNVINERRIPFEVREPSPRYNASDIEALKKGIEQLNAGKGVEHELSELESMEND
;
A
#
# COMPACT_ATOMS: atom_id res chain seq x y z
N MET A 1 15.27 27.55 -8.66
CA MET A 1 14.61 27.53 -7.34
C MET A 1 15.64 27.22 -6.27
N ALA A 2 15.54 27.79 -5.08
CA ALA A 2 16.45 27.47 -3.98
C ALA A 2 16.33 25.98 -3.62
N GLN A 3 17.47 25.30 -3.48
CA GLN A 3 17.51 23.93 -2.99
C GLN A 3 17.65 23.95 -1.47
N ALA A 4 17.00 22.99 -0.81
CA ALA A 4 17.12 22.77 0.62
C ALA A 4 17.42 21.29 0.89
N THR A 5 18.20 21.02 1.92
CA THR A 5 18.63 19.67 2.28
C THR A 5 17.80 19.14 3.44
N ILE A 6 17.33 17.90 3.31
CA ILE A 6 16.74 17.13 4.42
C ILE A 6 17.76 16.10 4.87
N SER A 7 17.97 15.98 6.18
CA SER A 7 18.86 14.97 6.77
C SER A 7 18.13 14.22 7.88
N ALA A 8 18.30 12.89 7.89
CA ALA A 8 17.71 12.00 8.88
C ALA A 8 18.70 10.88 9.23
N ARG A 9 18.65 10.41 10.47
CA ARG A 9 19.41 9.23 10.93
C ARG A 9 18.52 8.00 10.79
N ILE A 10 19.09 6.91 10.28
CA ILE A 10 18.43 5.63 10.04
C ILE A 10 19.40 4.50 10.41
N ASP A 11 18.88 3.34 10.79
CA ASP A 11 19.70 2.15 10.97
C ASP A 11 20.38 1.77 9.64
N SER A 12 21.62 1.32 9.73
CA SER A 12 22.42 0.94 8.55
C SER A 12 21.78 -0.17 7.72
N LYS A 13 21.13 -1.15 8.35
CA LYS A 13 20.49 -2.29 7.67
C LYS A 13 19.21 -1.88 6.97
N ASP A 14 18.43 -0.98 7.59
CA ASP A 14 17.23 -0.43 6.98
C ASP A 14 17.58 0.41 5.75
N LYS A 15 18.65 1.22 5.84
CA LYS A 15 19.16 2.01 4.73
C LYS A 15 19.62 1.14 3.56
N GLU A 16 20.37 0.07 3.83
CA GLU A 16 20.79 -0.88 2.79
C GLU A 16 19.60 -1.59 2.13
N SER A 17 18.63 -2.04 2.93
CA SER A 17 17.42 -2.69 2.44
C SER A 17 16.59 -1.76 1.57
N PHE A 18 16.44 -0.50 1.98
CA PHE A 18 15.71 0.52 1.23
C PHE A 18 16.42 0.90 -0.07
N ASP A 19 17.74 1.10 -0.04
CA ASP A 19 18.55 1.39 -1.24
C ASP A 19 18.42 0.26 -2.29
N LYS A 20 18.44 -1.01 -1.83
CA LYS A 20 18.26 -2.18 -2.70
C LYS A 20 16.85 -2.23 -3.31
N PHE A 21 15.82 -1.96 -2.50
CA PHE A 21 14.45 -1.88 -3.00
C PHE A 21 14.31 -0.80 -4.07
N CYS A 22 14.75 0.44 -3.79
CA CYS A 22 14.70 1.55 -4.74
C CYS A 22 15.40 1.19 -6.06
N SER A 23 16.59 0.59 -5.99
CA SER A 23 17.34 0.16 -7.18
C SER A 23 16.59 -0.87 -8.02
N ASN A 24 15.96 -1.86 -7.37
CA ASN A 24 15.19 -2.90 -8.05
C ASN A 24 13.98 -2.34 -8.81
N VAL A 25 13.39 -1.24 -8.32
CA VAL A 25 12.25 -0.57 -8.97
C VAL A 25 12.67 0.59 -9.87
N GLY A 26 13.98 0.77 -10.12
CA GLY A 26 14.50 1.80 -11.02
C GLY A 26 14.48 3.23 -10.44
N LEU A 27 14.48 3.38 -9.11
CA LEU A 27 14.47 4.66 -8.42
C LEU A 27 15.74 4.87 -7.60
N SER A 28 16.12 6.14 -7.42
CA SER A 28 17.08 6.52 -6.38
C SER A 28 16.36 6.73 -5.05
N THR A 29 17.08 6.53 -3.95
CA THR A 29 16.62 6.82 -2.58
C THR A 29 16.13 8.27 -2.46
N SER A 30 16.83 9.21 -3.07
CA SER A 30 16.44 10.63 -3.09
C SER A 30 15.14 10.87 -3.87
N ALA A 31 14.93 10.18 -5.00
CA ALA A 31 13.69 10.29 -5.75
C ALA A 31 12.50 9.73 -4.94
N ALA A 32 12.68 8.60 -4.26
CA ALA A 32 11.64 8.02 -3.39
C ALA A 32 11.28 8.96 -2.23
N ILE A 33 12.27 9.55 -1.54
CA ILE A 33 12.02 10.54 -0.48
C ILE A 33 11.32 11.79 -1.04
N TYR A 34 11.72 12.25 -2.22
CA TYR A 34 11.07 13.41 -2.85
C TYR A 34 9.61 13.13 -3.19
N MET A 35 9.31 11.95 -3.73
CA MET A 35 7.93 11.50 -3.99
C MET A 35 7.10 11.45 -2.71
N PHE A 36 7.66 10.90 -1.63
CA PHE A 36 7.00 10.91 -0.32
C PHE A 36 6.65 12.33 0.13
N VAL A 37 7.61 13.27 0.09
CA VAL A 37 7.38 14.67 0.49
C VAL A 37 6.29 15.31 -0.37
N LYS A 38 6.30 15.08 -1.69
CA LYS A 38 5.27 15.60 -2.58
C LYS A 38 3.90 15.03 -2.26
N ASN A 39 3.82 13.74 -1.97
CA ASN A 39 2.53 13.13 -1.68
C ASN A 39 1.96 13.61 -0.35
N VAL A 40 2.81 13.78 0.68
CA VAL A 40 2.40 14.39 1.96
C VAL A 40 1.83 15.79 1.77
N ILE A 41 2.46 16.61 0.94
CA ILE A 41 2.00 17.99 0.68
C ILE A 41 0.66 17.98 -0.07
N ASN A 42 0.52 17.11 -1.07
CA ASN A 42 -0.67 17.03 -1.91
C ASN A 42 -1.88 16.49 -1.15
N GLU A 43 -1.69 15.44 -0.33
CA GLU A 43 -2.77 14.79 0.40
C GLU A 43 -2.98 15.31 1.82
N ARG A 44 -2.10 16.19 2.32
CA ARG A 44 -2.12 16.72 3.70
C ARG A 44 -2.14 15.63 4.79
N ARG A 45 -1.54 14.47 4.50
CA ARG A 45 -1.42 13.33 5.42
C ARG A 45 -0.17 12.51 5.08
N ILE A 46 0.20 11.59 5.96
CA ILE A 46 1.21 10.58 5.64
C ILE A 46 0.61 9.60 4.62
N PRO A 47 1.28 9.34 3.46
CA PRO A 47 0.76 8.51 2.38
C PRO A 47 0.88 7.00 2.67
N PHE A 48 0.74 6.62 3.93
CA PHE A 48 0.65 5.25 4.42
C PHE A 48 0.01 5.27 5.81
N GLU A 49 -0.55 4.14 6.22
CA GLU A 49 -1.12 3.97 7.55
C GLU A 49 0.00 3.92 8.60
N VAL A 50 -0.12 4.74 9.65
CA VAL A 50 0.81 4.75 10.78
C VAL A 50 0.20 3.90 11.89
N ARG A 51 0.63 2.63 11.99
CA ARG A 51 0.18 1.67 13.00
C ARG A 51 1.32 0.78 13.46
N GLU A 52 1.13 0.10 14.59
CA GLU A 52 2.05 -0.96 15.01
C GLU A 52 2.15 -2.06 13.95
N PRO A 53 3.30 -2.74 13.83
CA PRO A 53 3.44 -3.88 12.93
C PRO A 53 2.44 -4.98 13.31
N SER A 54 1.35 -5.07 12.56
CA SER A 54 0.37 -6.14 12.70
C SER A 54 0.42 -7.07 11.48
N PRO A 55 0.07 -8.35 11.65
CA PRO A 55 -0.21 -9.22 10.52
C PRO A 55 -1.24 -8.55 9.62
N ARG A 56 -0.97 -8.52 8.30
CA ARG A 56 -1.87 -7.90 7.32
C ARG A 56 -3.29 -8.49 7.34
N TYR A 57 -3.43 -9.73 7.83
CA TYR A 57 -4.70 -10.41 8.08
C TYR A 57 -4.71 -10.95 9.51
N ASN A 58 -5.79 -10.70 10.24
CA ASN A 58 -6.05 -11.35 11.52
C ASN A 58 -6.70 -12.74 11.27
N ALA A 59 -6.86 -13.54 12.34
CA ALA A 59 -7.44 -14.88 12.21
C ALA A 59 -8.87 -14.86 11.64
N SER A 60 -9.66 -13.83 11.97
CA SER A 60 -11.02 -13.64 11.47
C SER A 60 -11.03 -13.31 9.97
N ASP A 61 -10.08 -12.51 9.49
CA ASP A 61 -9.96 -12.18 8.06
C ASP A 61 -9.64 -13.44 7.26
N ILE A 62 -8.73 -14.28 7.78
CA ILE A 62 -8.37 -15.55 7.15
C ILE A 62 -9.56 -16.52 7.15
N GLU A 63 -10.34 -16.56 8.23
CA GLU A 63 -11.55 -17.39 8.31
C GLU A 63 -12.62 -16.92 7.32
N ALA A 64 -12.85 -15.62 7.20
CA ALA A 64 -13.77 -15.05 6.22
C ALA A 64 -13.33 -15.38 4.77
N LEU A 65 -12.04 -15.27 4.47
CA LEU A 65 -11.49 -15.66 3.17
C LEU A 65 -11.71 -17.15 2.88
N LYS A 66 -11.44 -18.04 3.84
CA LYS A 66 -11.68 -19.48 3.70
C LYS A 66 -13.15 -19.77 3.41
N LYS A 67 -14.07 -19.14 4.14
CA LYS A 67 -15.51 -19.28 3.93
C LYS A 67 -15.94 -18.81 2.54
N GLY A 68 -15.38 -17.69 2.06
CA GLY A 68 -15.62 -17.20 0.70
C GLY A 68 -15.15 -18.20 -0.36
N ILE A 69 -13.95 -18.76 -0.20
CA ILE A 69 -13.41 -19.79 -1.10
C ILE A 69 -14.31 -21.03 -1.12
N GLU A 70 -14.79 -21.50 0.04
CA GLU A 70 -15.70 -22.63 0.13
C GLU A 70 -17.03 -22.36 -0.58
N GLN A 71 -17.59 -21.16 -0.45
CA GLN A 71 -18.83 -20.77 -1.13
C GLN A 71 -18.66 -20.73 -2.65
N LEU A 72 -17.54 -20.19 -3.14
CA LEU A 72 -17.23 -20.16 -4.57
C LEU A 72 -17.03 -21.58 -5.13
N ASN A 73 -16.28 -22.43 -4.43
CA ASN A 73 -16.09 -23.83 -4.81
C ASN A 73 -17.39 -24.64 -4.79
N ALA A 74 -18.33 -24.27 -3.90
CA ALA A 74 -19.67 -24.85 -3.85
C ALA A 74 -20.62 -24.27 -4.93
N GLY A 75 -20.15 -23.42 -5.84
CA GLY A 75 -20.94 -22.82 -6.92
C GLY A 75 -21.94 -21.77 -6.44
N LYS A 76 -21.76 -21.22 -5.23
CA LYS A 76 -22.64 -20.19 -4.65
C LYS A 76 -22.17 -18.76 -4.96
N GLY A 77 -21.19 -18.61 -5.85
CA GLY A 77 -20.80 -17.30 -6.36
C GLY A 77 -21.86 -16.73 -7.29
N VAL A 78 -22.05 -15.41 -7.25
CA VAL A 78 -22.86 -14.68 -8.23
C VAL A 78 -21.88 -13.96 -9.15
N GLU A 79 -22.01 -14.19 -10.45
CA GLU A 79 -21.26 -13.48 -11.48
C GLU A 79 -22.00 -12.17 -11.79
N HIS A 80 -21.24 -11.06 -11.81
CA HIS A 80 -21.75 -9.73 -12.09
C HIS A 80 -20.87 -9.07 -13.13
N GLU A 81 -21.49 -8.34 -14.05
CA GLU A 81 -20.78 -7.58 -15.08
C GLU A 81 -20.19 -6.29 -14.47
N LEU A 82 -19.03 -5.84 -15.00
CA LEU A 82 -18.36 -4.63 -14.50
C LEU A 82 -19.27 -3.40 -14.53
N SER A 83 -20.11 -3.27 -15.57
CA SER A 83 -21.05 -2.16 -15.72
C SER A 83 -22.13 -2.13 -14.64
N GLU A 84 -22.50 -3.29 -14.07
CA GLU A 84 -23.47 -3.35 -12.97
C GLU A 84 -22.84 -2.79 -11.69
N LEU A 85 -21.58 -3.13 -11.42
CA LEU A 85 -20.85 -2.66 -10.24
C LEU A 85 -20.59 -1.16 -10.28
N GLU A 86 -20.29 -0.59 -11.46
CA GLU A 86 -20.09 0.85 -11.65
C GLU A 86 -21.38 1.67 -11.37
N SER A 87 -22.55 1.08 -11.63
CA SER A 87 -23.83 1.73 -11.31
C SER A 87 -24.12 1.77 -9.79
N MET A 88 -23.59 0.81 -9.03
CA MET A 88 -23.79 0.73 -7.58
C MET A 88 -22.88 1.66 -6.76
N GLU A 89 -21.77 2.16 -7.33
CA GLU A 89 -20.87 3.12 -6.66
C GLU A 89 -21.43 4.55 -6.66
N ASN A 90 -22.39 4.84 -7.53
CA ASN A 90 -22.95 6.17 -7.76
C ASN A 90 -24.33 6.41 -7.11
N ASP A 91 -24.84 5.44 -6.35
CA ASP A 91 -26.08 5.51 -5.54
C ASP A 91 -25.75 5.71 -4.04
#